data_AF-A0A7K4NWC8-F1
#
_entry.id   AF-A0A7K4NWC8-F1
#
_cell.length_a   1.000
_cell.length_b   1.000
_cell.length_c   1.000
_cell.angle_alpha   90.00
_cell.angle_beta   90.00
_cell.angle_gamma   90.00
#
_symmetry.space_group_name_H-M   'P 1'
#
loop_
_entity.id
_entity.type
_entity.pdbx_description
1 polymer ?
#
loop_
_entity_poly.entity_id
_entity_poly.type
_entity_poly.pdbx_seq_one_letter_code
_entity_poly.pdbx_strand_id
1 'polypeptide(L)'
;MEKKEEKEIKEEIREVKEALKWLSRKSAERMYKIDSRVQKQIKTTSDKISKHLDDVDKDRRRQMQEIRYVGVEFDPVKVKQGQAEVNAALKSGFEPIRDFETARGIIMVLGKWGEKDVQSKTGY
;
A
#
# COMPACT_ATOMS: atom_id res chain seq x y z
N MET A 1 -19.62 4.12 -72.93
CA MET A 1 -18.43 3.94 -72.09
C MET A 1 -18.67 4.51 -70.70
N GLU A 2 -19.08 5.79 -70.59
CA GLU A 2 -19.31 6.51 -69.32
C GLU A 2 -20.20 5.81 -68.28
N LYS A 3 -21.34 5.21 -68.67
CA LYS A 3 -22.25 4.54 -67.72
C LYS A 3 -21.67 3.30 -67.02
N LYS A 4 -20.62 2.69 -67.59
CA LYS A 4 -19.97 1.51 -67.01
C LYS A 4 -18.93 1.94 -65.97
N GLU A 5 -18.12 2.94 -66.31
CA GLU A 5 -17.14 3.57 -65.42
C GLU A 5 -17.82 4.22 -64.20
N GLU A 6 -18.96 4.89 -64.39
CA GLU A 6 -19.70 5.49 -63.27
C GLU A 6 -20.24 4.44 -62.28
N LYS A 7 -20.62 3.25 -62.77
CA LYS A 7 -21.06 2.13 -61.91
C LYS A 7 -19.89 1.52 -61.15
N GLU A 8 -18.75 1.38 -61.81
CA GLU A 8 -17.51 0.86 -61.22
C GLU A 8 -17.01 1.77 -60.09
N ILE A 9 -16.97 3.08 -60.32
CA ILE A 9 -16.61 4.08 -59.29
C ILE A 9 -17.58 4.02 -58.09
N LYS A 10 -18.89 3.83 -58.32
CA LYS A 10 -19.87 3.72 -57.24
C LYS A 10 -19.69 2.47 -56.38
N GLU A 11 -19.33 1.35 -57.00
CA GLU A 11 -19.01 0.10 -56.30
C GLU A 11 -17.70 0.24 -55.49
N GLU A 12 -16.65 0.83 -56.07
CA GLU A 12 -15.41 1.12 -55.35
C GLU A 12 -15.63 2.03 -54.14
N ILE A 13 -16.43 3.10 -54.30
CA ILE A 13 -16.81 3.99 -53.17
C ILE A 13 -17.57 3.21 -52.10
N ARG A 14 -18.41 2.24 -52.47
CA ARG A 14 -19.14 1.39 -51.51
C ARG A 14 -18.17 0.51 -50.73
N GLU A 15 -17.23 -0.14 -51.41
CA GLU A 15 -16.21 -0.99 -50.77
C GLU A 15 -15.33 -0.20 -49.80
N VAL A 16 -14.87 0.98 -50.21
CA VAL A 16 -14.08 1.88 -49.36
C VAL A 16 -14.87 2.31 -48.11
N LYS A 17 -16.16 2.62 -48.26
CA LYS A 17 -17.03 2.97 -47.11
C LYS A 17 -17.18 1.81 -46.12
N GLU A 18 -17.35 0.58 -46.60
CA GLU A 18 -17.48 -0.59 -45.74
C GLU A 18 -16.16 -0.92 -45.04
N ALA A 19 -15.02 -0.79 -45.73
CA ALA A 19 -13.69 -0.92 -45.12
C ALA A 19 -13.48 0.13 -44.01
N LEU A 20 -13.90 1.38 -44.25
CA LEU A 20 -13.81 2.45 -43.26
C LEU A 20 -14.67 2.18 -42.02
N LYS A 21 -15.91 1.70 -42.21
CA LYS A 21 -16.80 1.29 -41.10
C LYS A 21 -16.17 0.15 -40.29
N TRP A 22 -15.61 -0.85 -40.95
CA TRP A 22 -14.95 -1.97 -40.27
C TRP A 22 -13.74 -1.51 -39.46
N LEU A 23 -12.90 -0.64 -40.03
CA LEU A 23 -11.77 -0.04 -39.33
C LEU A 23 -12.22 0.77 -38.10
N SER A 24 -13.27 1.59 -38.25
CA SER A 24 -13.84 2.37 -37.15
C SER A 24 -14.39 1.50 -36.03
N ARG A 25 -15.01 0.36 -36.35
CA ARG A 25 -15.49 -0.59 -35.34
C ARG A 25 -14.33 -1.24 -34.60
N LYS A 26 -13.30 -1.68 -35.35
CA LYS A 26 -12.12 -2.33 -34.78
C LYS A 26 -11.27 -1.38 -33.93
N SER A 27 -11.20 -0.09 -34.29
CA SER A 27 -10.53 0.92 -33.47
C SER A 27 -11.28 1.17 -32.15
N ALA A 28 -12.61 1.25 -32.18
CA ALA A 28 -13.44 1.41 -30.97
C ALA A 28 -13.25 0.23 -30.00
N GLU A 29 -13.24 -1.01 -30.50
CA GLU A 29 -12.97 -2.20 -29.68
C GLU A 29 -11.57 -2.18 -29.03
N ARG A 30 -10.56 -1.69 -29.76
CA ARG A 30 -9.20 -1.53 -29.21
C ARG A 30 -9.16 -0.44 -28.14
N MET A 31 -9.81 0.69 -28.37
CA MET A 31 -9.93 1.77 -27.38
C MET A 31 -10.59 1.27 -26.10
N TYR A 32 -11.68 0.51 -26.18
CA TYR A 32 -12.33 -0.06 -25.00
C TYR A 32 -11.40 -0.99 -24.20
N LYS A 33 -10.60 -1.82 -24.89
CA LYS A 33 -9.61 -2.69 -24.24
C LYS A 33 -8.48 -1.90 -23.59
N ILE A 34 -8.09 -0.77 -24.16
CA ILE A 34 -7.07 0.11 -23.58
C ILE A 34 -7.65 0.80 -22.35
N ASP A 35 -8.84 1.39 -22.46
CA ASP A 35 -9.51 2.09 -21.37
C ASP A 35 -9.73 1.17 -20.16
N SER A 36 -10.27 -0.03 -20.38
CA SER A 36 -10.46 -1.02 -19.31
C SER A 36 -9.16 -1.44 -18.62
N ARG A 37 -8.03 -1.52 -19.34
CA ARG A 37 -6.71 -1.79 -18.76
C ARG A 37 -6.21 -0.63 -17.92
N VAL A 38 -6.34 0.59 -18.44
CA VAL A 38 -5.95 1.83 -17.75
C VAL A 38 -6.74 1.98 -16.46
N GLN A 39 -8.07 1.83 -16.50
CA GLN A 39 -8.94 1.87 -15.32
C GLN A 39 -8.54 0.82 -14.27
N LYS A 40 -8.25 -0.40 -14.70
CA LYS A 40 -7.81 -1.47 -13.79
C LYS A 40 -6.47 -1.13 -13.11
N GLN A 41 -5.52 -0.56 -13.85
CA GLN A 41 -4.23 -0.14 -13.30
C GLN A 41 -4.36 1.05 -12.36
N ILE A 42 -5.16 2.06 -12.71
CA ILE A 42 -5.46 3.21 -11.85
C ILE A 42 -6.05 2.73 -10.53
N LYS A 43 -7.10 1.89 -10.58
CA LYS A 43 -7.73 1.34 -9.37
C LYS A 43 -6.72 0.58 -8.49
N THR A 44 -5.96 -0.33 -9.09
CA THR A 44 -4.95 -1.12 -8.36
C THR A 44 -3.89 -0.24 -7.71
N THR A 45 -3.45 0.81 -8.41
CA THR A 45 -2.44 1.74 -7.90
C THR A 45 -3.02 2.62 -6.80
N SER A 46 -4.23 3.13 -6.97
CA SER A 46 -4.96 3.89 -5.95
C SER A 46 -5.14 3.08 -4.68
N ASP A 47 -5.58 1.81 -4.78
CA ASP A 47 -5.77 0.93 -3.62
C ASP A 47 -4.45 0.68 -2.87
N LYS A 48 -3.33 0.54 -3.58
CA LYS A 48 -2.00 0.40 -2.98
C LYS A 48 -1.55 1.68 -2.27
N ILE A 49 -1.73 2.84 -2.93
CA ILE A 49 -1.38 4.14 -2.36
C ILE A 49 -2.20 4.40 -1.09
N SER A 50 -3.51 4.14 -1.10
CA SER A 50 -4.36 4.31 0.08
C SER A 50 -3.88 3.48 1.27
N LYS A 51 -3.54 2.20 1.06
CA LYS A 51 -2.99 1.35 2.13
C LYS A 51 -1.69 1.91 2.70
N HIS A 52 -0.76 2.35 1.84
CA HIS A 52 0.49 2.93 2.30
C HIS A 52 0.29 4.24 3.06
N LEU A 53 -0.69 5.07 2.66
CA LEU A 53 -1.02 6.30 3.40
C LEU A 53 -1.62 5.99 4.78
N ASP A 54 -2.48 4.98 4.88
CA ASP A 54 -3.06 4.56 6.17
C ASP A 54 -1.97 4.06 7.15
N ASP A 55 -0.97 3.33 6.65
CA ASP A 55 0.15 2.84 7.45
C ASP A 55 1.04 4.00 7.93
N VAL A 56 1.36 4.94 7.05
CA VAL A 56 2.16 6.14 7.38
C VAL A 56 1.42 7.05 8.36
N ASP A 57 0.10 7.21 8.22
CA ASP A 57 -0.68 8.07 9.13
C ASP A 57 -0.78 7.44 10.53
N LYS A 58 -0.90 6.11 10.63
CA LYS A 58 -0.82 5.39 11.92
C LYS A 58 0.53 5.59 12.60
N ASP A 59 1.63 5.49 11.86
CA ASP A 59 2.97 5.70 12.42
C ASP A 59 3.20 7.16 12.82
N ARG A 60 2.67 8.12 12.06
CA ARG A 60 2.75 9.56 12.39
C ARG A 60 1.94 9.95 13.62
N ARG A 61 0.83 9.24 13.88
CA ARG A 61 -0.03 9.46 15.04
C ARG A 61 0.45 8.74 16.30
N ARG A 62 1.43 7.85 16.21
CA ARG A 62 2.00 7.17 17.38
C ARG A 62 3.13 7.99 17.98
N GLN A 63 3.01 8.34 19.25
CA GLN A 63 4.08 8.93 20.04
C GLN A 63 4.54 7.93 21.10
N MET A 64 5.86 7.79 21.27
CA MET A 64 6.42 7.00 22.36
C MET A 64 6.06 7.68 23.68
N GLN A 65 5.29 6.98 24.51
CA GLN A 65 4.84 7.47 25.83
C GLN A 65 5.77 7.03 26.94
N GLU A 66 6.29 5.80 26.86
CA GLU A 66 7.11 5.20 27.91
C GLU A 66 8.18 4.29 27.31
N ILE A 67 9.35 4.24 27.95
CA ILE A 67 10.44 3.32 27.63
C ILE A 67 10.78 2.48 28.86
N ARG A 68 11.05 1.20 28.65
CA ARG A 68 11.41 0.25 29.71
C ARG A 68 12.59 -0.61 29.30
N TYR A 69 13.55 -0.72 30.21
CA TYR A 69 14.69 -1.62 30.07
C TYR A 69 14.47 -2.84 30.95
N VAL A 70 14.50 -4.03 30.36
CA VAL A 70 14.33 -5.30 31.08
C VAL A 70 15.56 -6.15 30.84
N GLY A 71 16.29 -6.45 31.91
CA GLY A 71 17.41 -7.37 31.89
C GLY A 71 16.93 -8.81 32.04
N VAL A 72 17.28 -9.69 31.11
CA VAL A 72 17.04 -11.12 31.19
C VAL A 72 18.39 -11.82 31.33
N GLU A 73 18.72 -12.22 32.55
CA GLU A 73 19.93 -13.01 32.81
C GLU A 73 19.73 -14.46 32.33
N PHE A 74 20.70 -15.00 31.59
CA PHE A 74 20.71 -16.38 31.11
C PHE A 74 21.23 -17.35 32.19
N ASP A 75 20.74 -17.17 33.41
CA ASP A 75 20.92 -18.10 34.51
C ASP A 75 19.66 -18.98 34.63
N PRO A 76 19.77 -20.31 34.77
CA PRO A 76 18.62 -21.22 34.79
C PRO A 76 17.56 -20.90 35.86
N VAL A 77 17.96 -20.26 36.96
CA VAL A 77 17.07 -19.87 38.06
C VAL A 77 16.44 -18.51 37.78
N LYS A 78 17.22 -17.55 37.26
CA LYS A 78 16.78 -16.15 37.08
C LYS A 78 16.11 -15.86 35.74
N VAL A 79 16.34 -16.66 34.71
CA VAL A 79 15.80 -16.44 33.36
C VAL A 79 14.28 -16.36 33.36
N LYS A 80 13.61 -17.16 34.20
CA LYS A 80 12.15 -17.16 34.35
C LYS A 80 11.61 -15.82 34.88
N GLN A 81 12.37 -15.16 35.76
CA GLN A 81 12.00 -13.85 36.27
C GLN A 81 12.05 -12.81 35.15
N GLY A 82 13.16 -12.73 34.42
CA GLY A 82 13.29 -11.81 33.29
C GLY A 82 12.22 -12.06 32.21
N GLN A 83 11.93 -13.33 31.90
CA GLN A 83 10.85 -13.70 30.99
C GLN A 83 9.48 -13.23 31.50
N ALA A 84 9.19 -13.36 32.81
CA ALA A 84 7.94 -12.89 33.40
C ALA A 84 7.80 -11.36 33.32
N GLU A 85 8.89 -10.62 33.56
CA GLU A 85 8.93 -9.16 33.45
C GLU A 85 8.69 -8.68 32.02
N VAL A 86 9.34 -9.30 31.03
CA VAL A 86 9.09 -9.01 29.61
C VAL A 86 7.62 -9.29 29.27
N ASN A 87 7.09 -10.46 29.65
CA ASN A 87 5.71 -10.81 29.37
C ASN A 87 4.69 -9.87 30.03
N ALA A 88 4.98 -9.38 31.24
CA ALA A 88 4.14 -8.39 31.90
C ALA A 88 4.15 -7.04 31.17
N ALA A 89 5.31 -6.61 30.67
CA ALA A 89 5.43 -5.40 29.87
C ALA A 89 4.67 -5.54 28.54
N LEU A 90 4.81 -6.68 27.83
CA LEU A 90 4.05 -6.96 26.60
C LEU A 90 2.53 -6.91 26.83
N LYS A 91 2.03 -7.52 27.92
CA LYS A 91 0.60 -7.45 28.30
C LYS A 91 0.12 -6.03 28.61
N SER A 92 1.04 -5.15 29.01
CA SER A 92 0.75 -3.74 29.33
C SER A 92 0.82 -2.82 28.10
N GLY A 93 1.02 -3.39 26.92
CA GLY A 93 1.08 -2.68 25.64
C GLY A 93 2.45 -2.16 25.25
N PHE A 94 3.53 -2.66 25.87
CA PHE A 94 4.89 -2.36 25.41
C PHE A 94 5.26 -3.28 24.23
N GLU A 95 6.09 -2.75 23.33
CA GLU A 95 6.63 -3.46 22.18
C GLU A 95 8.16 -3.44 22.22
N PRO A 96 8.86 -4.53 21.85
CA PRO A 96 10.32 -4.53 21.74
C PRO A 96 10.80 -3.59 20.64
N ILE A 97 11.75 -2.72 20.97
CA ILE A 97 12.37 -1.76 20.04
C ILE A 97 13.79 -2.21 19.70
N ARG A 98 14.53 -2.67 20.71
CA ARG A 98 15.93 -3.03 20.59
C ARG A 98 16.35 -3.97 21.71
N ASP A 99 17.40 -4.73 21.47
CA ASP A 99 18.05 -5.54 22.49
C ASP A 99 19.57 -5.36 22.46
N PHE A 100 20.20 -5.63 23.60
CA PHE A 100 21.65 -5.59 23.77
C PHE A 100 22.12 -6.86 24.47
N GLU A 101 22.98 -7.62 23.81
CA GLU A 101 23.64 -8.77 24.40
C GLU A 101 24.68 -8.33 25.44
N THR A 102 24.77 -9.10 26.52
CA THR A 102 25.74 -8.93 27.59
C THR A 102 26.34 -10.30 27.92
N ALA A 103 27.48 -10.32 28.61
CA ALA A 103 28.10 -11.58 29.03
C ALA A 103 27.21 -12.46 29.93
N ARG A 104 26.19 -11.89 30.58
CA ARG A 104 25.29 -12.58 31.51
C ARG A 104 23.88 -12.81 30.96
N GLY A 105 23.55 -12.30 29.78
CA GLY A 105 22.18 -12.31 29.28
C GLY A 105 21.91 -11.18 28.29
N ILE A 106 20.67 -10.71 28.23
CA ILE A 106 20.23 -9.68 27.28
C ILE A 106 19.51 -8.54 28.01
N ILE A 107 19.68 -7.31 27.54
CA ILE A 107 18.86 -6.17 27.95
C ILE A 107 17.89 -5.88 26.82
N MET A 108 16.60 -6.07 27.05
CA MET A 108 15.54 -5.67 26.11
C MET A 108 15.08 -4.25 26.40
N VAL A 109 15.07 -3.42 25.37
CA VAL A 109 14.45 -2.10 25.35
C VAL A 109 13.06 -2.24 24.76
N LEU A 110 12.06 -1.93 25.58
CA LEU A 110 10.66 -1.95 25.22
C LEU A 110 10.13 -0.51 25.20
N GLY A 111 9.22 -0.19 24.29
CA GLY A 111 8.53 1.09 24.28
C GLY A 111 7.03 0.92 24.21
N LYS A 112 6.31 1.80 24.90
CA LYS A 112 4.87 1.91 24.83
C LYS A 112 4.51 3.11 23.96
N TRP A 113 3.65 2.88 22.99
CA TRP A 113 3.20 3.89 22.05
C TRP A 113 1.74 4.22 22.32
N GLY A 114 1.38 5.50 22.23
CA GLY A 114 0.00 5.93 22.29
C GLY A 114 -0.30 6.96 21.22
N GLU A 115 -1.57 7.37 21.13
CA GLU A 115 -1.98 8.41 20.21
C GLU A 115 -1.33 9.76 20.59
N LYS A 116 -0.84 10.46 19.58
CA LYS A 116 -0.36 11.82 19.69
C LYS A 116 -1.57 12.74 19.72
N ASP A 117 -1.79 13.44 20.83
CA ASP A 117 -2.79 14.52 20.89
C ASP A 117 -2.40 15.62 19.89
N VAL A 118 -3.05 15.64 18.72
CA VAL A 118 -2.86 16.70 17.71
C VAL A 118 -3.71 17.95 18.03
N GLN A 119 -4.32 18.01 19.21
CA GLN A 119 -4.97 19.24 19.69
C GLN A 119 -3.97 20.14 20.42
N SER A 120 -3.25 20.97 19.66
CA SER A 120 -2.93 22.38 20.00
C SER A 120 -1.80 22.90 19.11
N LYS A 121 -2.17 23.58 18.02
CA LYS A 121 -1.51 24.80 17.49
C LYS A 121 -2.12 25.22 16.15
N THR A 122 -3.39 25.60 16.18
CA THR A 122 -3.91 26.66 15.30
C THR A 122 -4.64 27.65 16.19
N GLY A 123 -3.85 28.46 16.89
CA GLY A 123 -4.28 29.74 17.43
C GLY A 123 -3.52 30.81 16.67
N TYR A 124 -4.06 31.24 15.54
CA TYR A 124 -3.84 32.52 14.87
C TYR A 124 -5.09 32.83 14.06
#